data_AF-A0A518DIN3-F1
#
_entry.id   AF-A0A518DIN3-F1
#
_cell.length_a   1.000
_cell.length_b   1.000
_cell.length_c   1.000
_cell.angle_alpha   90.00
_cell.angle_beta   90.00
_cell.angle_gamma   90.00
#
_symmetry.space_group_name_H-M   'P 1'
#
loop_
_entity.id
_entity.type
_entity.pdbx_description
1 polymer ?
#
loop_
_entity_poly.entity_id
_entity_poly.type
_entity_poly.pdbx_seq_one_letter_code
_entity_poly.pdbx_strand_id
1 'polypeptide(L)' 'MRIVFDQGTPVPLRRFLVDHDVDTAAELGWSQLSNGELLAQAESSGYDCLITTDQNLR' A
#
# COMPACT_ATOMS: atom_id res chain seq x y z
N MET A 1 -0.90 11.64 5.96
CA MET A 1 -0.09 10.41 6.02
C MET A 1 0.09 9.93 4.61
N ARG A 2 1.24 9.34 4.29
CA ARG A 2 1.49 8.62 3.05
C ARG A 2 1.08 7.18 3.23
N ILE A 3 0.11 6.74 2.44
CA ILE A 3 -0.49 5.41 2.52
C ILE A 3 -0.24 4.70 1.19
N VAL A 4 0.18 3.44 1.26
CA VAL A 4 0.26 2.58 0.09
C VAL A 4 -0.79 1.48 0.16
N PHE A 5 -1.50 1.27 -0.94
CA PHE A 5 -2.41 0.13 -1.12
C PHE A 5 -1.65 -1.04 -1.75
N ASP A 6 -1.85 -2.24 -1.21
CA ASP A 6 -1.41 -3.48 -1.87
C ASP A 6 -2.18 -3.71 -3.20
N GLN A 7 -1.87 -4.82 -3.88
CA GLN A 7 -2.51 -5.17 -5.14
C GLN A 7 -3.98 -5.58 -5.01
N GLY A 8 -4.40 -6.04 -3.82
CA GLY A 8 -5.76 -6.51 -3.58
C GLY A 8 -6.71 -5.43 -3.06
N THR A 9 -6.18 -4.32 -2.55
CA THR A 9 -6.98 -3.23 -1.96
C THR A 9 -7.74 -2.49 -3.07
N PRO A 10 -9.09 -2.40 -2.98
CA PRO A 10 -9.87 -1.69 -3.98
C PRO A 10 -9.48 -0.20 -4.05
N VAL A 11 -8.91 0.21 -5.18
CA VAL A 11 -8.50 1.60 -5.46
C VAL A 11 -9.57 2.64 -5.09
N PRO A 12 -10.89 2.42 -5.32
CA PRO A 12 -11.92 3.39 -4.93
C PRO A 12 -11.95 3.75 -3.44
N LEU A 13 -11.39 2.92 -2.54
CA LEU A 13 -11.33 3.22 -1.10
C LEU A 13 -10.54 4.49 -0.79
N ARG A 14 -9.59 4.89 -1.65
CA ARG A 14 -8.83 6.14 -1.48
C ARG A 14 -9.73 7.39 -1.42
N ARG A 15 -10.94 7.31 -1.97
CA ARG A 15 -11.95 8.39 -1.92
C ARG A 15 -12.44 8.69 -0.50
N PHE A 16 -12.23 7.78 0.44
CA PHE A 16 -12.58 7.95 1.85
C PHE A 16 -11.39 8.40 2.72
N LEU A 17 -10.18 8.48 2.15
CA LEU A 17 -8.94 8.87 2.82
C LEU A 17 -8.50 10.27 2.36
N VAL A 18 -9.44 11.22 2.33
CA VAL A 18 -9.29 12.53 1.65
C VAL A 18 -8.17 13.42 2.18
N ASP A 19 -7.75 13.23 3.45
CA ASP A 19 -6.67 14.00 4.10
C ASP A 19 -5.31 13.26 4.03
N HIS A 20 -5.19 12.24 3.18
CA HIS A 20 -4.00 11.40 3.05
C HIS A 20 -3.57 11.26 1.59
N ASP A 21 -2.25 11.14 1.40
CA ASP A 21 -1.67 10.84 0.09
C ASP A 21 -1.69 9.32 -0.07
N VAL A 22 -2.45 8.85 -1.05
CA VAL A 22 -2.67 7.42 -1.27
C VAL A 22 -2.11 7.03 -2.64
N ASP A 23 -1.07 6.21 -2.62
CA ASP A 23 -0.51 5.55 -3.80
C ASP A 23 -0.91 4.06 -3.81
N THR A 24 -0.93 3.45 -4.98
CA THR A 24 -1.09 1.99 -5.12
C THR A 24 0.25 1.35 -5.46
N ALA A 25 0.46 0.12 -4.99
CA ALA A 25 1.63 -0.65 -5.38
C ALA A 25 1.72 -0.83 -6.92
N ALA A 26 0.61 -0.79 -7.65
CA ALA A 26 0.62 -0.79 -9.12
C ALA A 26 1.16 0.53 -9.72
N GLU A 27 0.71 1.70 -9.23
CA GLU A 27 1.21 3.02 -9.66
C GLU A 27 2.71 3.19 -9.38
N LEU A 28 3.22 2.55 -8.32
CA LEU A 28 4.63 2.59 -7.92
C LEU A 28 5.51 1.54 -8.63
N GLY A 29 4.94 0.68 -9.47
CA GLY A 29 5.68 -0.41 -10.13
C GLY A 29 6.07 -1.56 -9.20
N TRP A 30 5.41 -1.67 -8.04
CA TRP A 30 5.66 -2.67 -6.99
C TRP A 30 4.79 -3.92 -7.11
N SER A 31 4.08 -4.11 -8.23
CA SER A 31 3.16 -5.25 -8.44
C SER A 31 3.80 -6.64 -8.37
N GLN A 32 5.13 -6.74 -8.44
CA GLN A 32 5.85 -8.02 -8.34
C GLN A 32 6.41 -8.29 -6.94
N LEU A 33 6.28 -7.34 -6.00
CA LEU A 33 6.72 -7.53 -4.63
C LEU A 33 5.75 -8.47 -3.91
N SER A 34 6.29 -9.44 -3.19
CA SER A 34 5.53 -10.17 -2.17
C SER A 34 5.08 -9.21 -1.05
N ASN A 35 4.12 -9.63 -0.22
CA ASN A 35 3.61 -8.75 0.84
C ASN A 35 4.66 -8.34 1.88
N GLY A 36 5.61 -9.23 2.18
CA GLY A 36 6.75 -8.89 3.05
C GLY A 36 7.71 -7.90 2.40
N GLU A 37 8.01 -8.06 1.11
CA GLU A 37 8.82 -7.11 0.35
C GLU A 37 8.12 -5.76 0.19
N LEU A 38 6.80 -5.76 -0.03
CA LEU A 38 5.97 -4.57 -0.11
C LEU A 38 5.99 -3.80 1.21
N LEU A 39 5.89 -4.50 2.35
CA LEU A 39 5.99 -3.88 3.68
C LEU A 39 7.35 -3.20 3.87
N ALA A 40 8.44 -3.92 3.62
CA ALA A 40 9.80 -3.37 3.74
C ALA A 40 10.04 -2.21 2.75
N GLN A 41 9.51 -2.31 1.53
CA GLN A 41 9.59 -1.25 0.53
C GLN A 41 8.79 -0.02 0.95
N ALA A 42 7.61 -0.20 1.53
CA ALA A 42 6.79 0.89 2.07
C ALA A 42 7.52 1.64 3.19
N GLU A 43 8.06 0.91 4.18
CA GLU A 43 8.84 1.48 5.29
C GLU A 43 10.07 2.25 4.77
N SER A 44 10.88 1.63 3.92
CA SER A 44 12.09 2.26 3.37
C SER A 44 11.80 3.47 2.47
N SER A 45 10.61 3.53 1.87
CA SER A 45 10.16 4.65 1.03
C SER A 45 9.44 5.75 1.83
N GLY A 46 9.37 5.61 3.16
CA GLY A 46 8.78 6.60 4.06
C GLY A 46 7.25 6.66 4.00
N TYR A 47 6.59 5.54 3.74
CA TYR A 47 5.14 5.44 3.93
C TYR A 47 4.81 5.23 5.40
N ASP A 48 3.75 5.88 5.86
CA ASP A 48 3.28 5.79 7.25
C ASP A 48 2.38 4.55 7.47
N CYS A 49 1.76 4.05 6.40
CA CYS A 49 0.80 2.94 6.47
C CYS A 49 0.76 2.12 5.17
N LEU A 50 0.71 0.80 5.30
CA LEU A 50 0.33 -0.14 4.25
C LEU A 50 -1.10 -0.64 4.52
N ILE A 51 -2.00 -0.45 3.56
CA ILE A 51 -3.32 -1.11 3.58
C ILE A 51 -3.24 -2.34 2.69
N THR A 52 -3.59 -3.49 3.26
CA THR A 52 -3.51 -4.80 2.61
C THR A 52 -4.78 -5.59 2.79
N THR A 53 -5.09 -6.44 1.81
CA THR A 53 -6.18 -7.42 1.88
C THR A 53 -5.70 -8.80 2.31
N ASP A 54 -4.39 -9.01 2.42
CA ASP A 54 -3.82 -10.27 2.87
C ASP A 54 -4.02 -10.46 4.38
N GLN A 55 -4.63 -11.60 4.75
CA GLN A 55 -4.86 -12.00 6.13
C GLN A 55 -3.72 -12.84 6.72
N ASN A 56 -2.71 -13.17 5.92
CA ASN A 56 -1.58 -14.00 6.32
C ASN A 56 -0.30 -13.21 6.59
N LEU A 57 -0.35 -11.88 6.57
CA LEU A 57 0.78 -11.04 6.96
C LEU A 57 1.08 -11.27 8.45
N ARG A 58 2.33 -11.57 8.78
CA ARG A 58 2.80 -11.91 10.13
C ARG A 58 3.97 -11.04 10.55
#